data_AF-A0A7S0LKJ1-F1
#
_entry.id   AF-A0A7S0LKJ1-F1
#
_cell.length_a   1.000
_cell.length_b   1.000
_cell.length_c   1.000
_cell.angle_alpha   90.00
_cell.angle_beta   90.00
_cell.angle_gamma   90.00
#
_symmetry.space_group_name_H-M   'P 1'
#
loop_
_entity.id
_entity.type
_entity.pdbx_description
1 polymer ?
#
loop_
_entity_poly.entity_id
_entity_poly.type
_entity_poly.pdbx_seq_one_letter_code
_entity_poly.pdbx_strand_id
1 'polypeptide(L)'
;RFAIRIHCCPRHMMFLLLPLLSQAWVPTWLVPTSRHMPILGPAARAAVVSVTAGPSVHSAMYSTQTTPLIDGLKRAVGDRRRVDELVTLFAYDGHVSINGVEAYKGQGAVKRFLSNFLLEGQFSELEVVSSPVLEQQQPTTIRIALTSTDGVRRFDITPLFDGGLVHALGVAEVDAPPGAKPLLSPVPTLAEDSGPTWETFDGRVRQKIWQHYGLFEAGNTLAKDTLELTTGRVIMVVDETVWSLYGDVLQLWADSVDLKLELVVAPGNEDRKTMETFTFLLDELKRVDPLRRSEPVLAIGGGVLTDTVGFACACWRRGIPWARLPTTLLGVVDASVGIKVAINYHRKNGVGHFFSPIHTFIDTSFLGTVALPDIRSGVGEIMKAALVHDARLWEIMHEHGERLIEMRFQGDADAARVIKLSIDAMLECIGPDLWEEALLRPMDFGHSFSRTLEADESFQLRHGEAVAIDCVMSSLVAEQKGLLPSSQADELLQLYNRLGLPCSIQGITADTYMRARDEITIHRDGLLRAPLPGPVGQCTYVDEITDEEITRAFARLQTFMAAHPEVLWNPSKSFNSDA
;
A
#
# COMPACT_ATOMS: atom_id res chain seq x y z
N ARG A 1 -26.40 5.49 52.12
CA ARG A 1 -25.44 6.47 52.71
C ARG A 1 -24.09 5.78 52.96
N PHE A 2 -23.21 5.75 51.97
CA PHE A 2 -21.76 5.49 52.09
C PHE A 2 -21.16 6.22 50.86
N ALA A 3 -20.44 7.34 50.97
CA ALA A 3 -19.21 7.66 51.71
C ALA A 3 -17.93 7.18 50.98
N ILE A 4 -17.61 7.82 49.85
CA ILE A 4 -16.30 7.72 49.21
C ILE A 4 -15.33 8.68 49.93
N ARG A 5 -14.22 8.16 50.47
CA ARG A 5 -13.10 8.99 50.94
C ARG A 5 -12.13 9.22 49.79
N ILE A 6 -11.88 10.49 49.45
CA ILE A 6 -10.77 10.90 48.59
C ILE A 6 -9.74 11.59 49.49
N HIS A 7 -8.50 11.12 49.48
CA HIS A 7 -7.38 11.82 50.11
C HIS A 7 -6.66 12.69 49.06
N CYS A 8 -6.79 14.01 49.19
CA CYS A 8 -5.97 14.97 48.48
C CYS A 8 -5.13 15.79 49.47
N CYS A 9 -3.86 16.00 49.15
CA CYS A 9 -2.92 16.80 49.93
C CYS A 9 -3.21 18.30 49.69
N PRO A 10 -3.15 19.18 50.71
CA PRO A 10 -3.65 20.55 50.57
C PRO A 10 -2.58 21.53 50.07
N ARG A 11 -2.90 22.28 49.00
CA ARG A 11 -2.61 23.73 48.92
C ARG A 11 -3.42 24.43 47.81
N HIS A 12 -4.29 25.35 48.26
CA HIS A 12 -5.03 26.38 47.51
C HIS A 12 -6.31 25.99 46.73
N MET A 13 -7.45 26.18 47.42
CA MET A 13 -8.69 26.75 46.87
C MET A 13 -8.39 28.09 46.14
N MET A 14 -9.17 28.68 45.23
CA MET A 14 -10.60 28.60 44.84
C MET A 14 -10.68 28.79 43.29
N PHE A 15 -11.82 28.78 42.58
CA PHE A 15 -13.26 28.82 42.91
C PHE A 15 -14.05 27.93 41.91
N LEU A 16 -15.39 28.04 41.88
CA LEU A 16 -16.32 27.45 40.90
C LEU A 16 -17.33 28.53 40.49
N LEU A 17 -17.70 28.61 39.20
CA LEU A 17 -19.08 28.73 38.66
C LEU A 17 -19.15 29.33 37.22
N LEU A 18 -20.04 28.75 36.41
CA LEU A 18 -20.55 29.15 35.08
C LEU A 18 -21.64 30.25 35.18
N PRO A 19 -22.27 30.81 34.11
CA PRO A 19 -22.04 30.69 32.63
C PRO A 19 -22.12 32.04 31.83
N LEU A 20 -22.17 31.93 30.49
CA LEU A 20 -22.82 32.83 29.49
C LEU A 20 -22.13 34.13 28.98
N LEU A 21 -22.43 34.39 27.69
CA LEU A 21 -22.39 35.64 26.91
C LEU A 21 -21.10 36.15 26.23
N SER A 22 -21.16 36.08 24.89
CA SER A 22 -20.97 37.18 23.91
C SER A 22 -19.57 37.79 23.62
N GLN A 23 -19.32 37.79 22.30
CA GLN A 23 -18.54 38.77 21.51
C GLN A 23 -17.01 38.76 21.62
N ALA A 24 -16.41 39.12 20.47
CA ALA A 24 -14.98 39.30 20.27
C ALA A 24 -14.42 40.44 21.12
N TRP A 25 -13.09 40.62 21.11
CA TRP A 25 -12.48 41.91 20.76
C TRP A 25 -10.99 41.79 20.41
N VAL A 26 -10.52 42.78 19.65
CA VAL A 26 -9.16 42.98 19.15
C VAL A 26 -8.37 43.85 20.15
N PRO A 27 -7.05 43.69 20.31
CA PRO A 27 -6.20 44.70 20.95
C PRO A 27 -5.62 45.69 19.92
N THR A 28 -6.21 46.89 19.86
CA THR A 28 -5.55 48.16 19.45
C THR A 28 -4.55 48.56 20.57
N TRP A 29 -3.48 49.35 20.40
CA TRP A 29 -3.24 50.66 19.76
C TRP A 29 -1.71 50.81 19.50
N LEU A 30 -1.16 51.71 18.67
CA LEU A 30 -1.03 53.16 18.92
C LEU A 30 -0.52 53.90 17.66
N VAL A 31 -0.94 55.16 17.50
CA VAL A 31 -0.66 56.06 16.36
C VAL A 31 0.22 57.23 16.83
N PRO A 32 1.04 57.83 15.94
CA PRO A 32 1.09 59.30 15.90
C PRO A 32 0.72 59.92 14.53
N THR A 33 -0.12 60.95 14.61
CA THR A 33 -0.46 61.98 13.60
C THR A 33 0.75 62.86 13.23
N SER A 34 0.85 63.65 12.14
CA SER A 34 0.03 63.93 10.94
C SER A 34 0.71 65.03 10.09
N ARG A 35 0.47 65.13 8.77
CA ARG A 35 -0.02 66.33 8.03
C ARG A 35 0.41 66.41 6.54
N HIS A 36 -0.45 67.09 5.77
CA HIS A 36 -0.28 67.71 4.45
C HIS A 36 -0.45 66.86 3.17
N MET A 37 -1.61 67.07 2.55
CA MET A 37 -1.95 66.89 1.12
C MET A 37 -1.75 68.26 0.40
N PRO A 38 -1.64 68.37 -0.94
CA PRO A 38 -2.81 68.16 -1.83
C PRO A 38 -2.58 67.66 -3.30
N ILE A 39 -3.58 66.90 -3.79
CA ILE A 39 -4.27 67.01 -5.10
C ILE A 39 -3.46 66.95 -6.44
N LEU A 40 -3.77 65.94 -7.27
CA LEU A 40 -4.29 66.05 -8.65
C LEU A 40 -4.78 64.68 -9.18
N GLY A 41 -5.94 64.63 -9.88
CA GLY A 41 -6.54 63.42 -10.48
C GLY A 41 -6.24 63.25 -11.99
N PRO A 42 -7.01 62.48 -12.81
CA PRO A 42 -8.36 61.95 -12.59
C PRO A 42 -8.52 60.42 -12.91
N ALA A 43 -9.73 59.97 -13.27
CA ALA A 43 -10.18 58.57 -13.20
C ALA A 43 -10.37 57.82 -14.55
N ALA A 44 -10.49 56.48 -14.45
CA ALA A 44 -11.16 55.51 -15.35
C ALA A 44 -10.55 55.30 -16.77
N ARG A 45 -10.35 54.07 -17.26
CA ARG A 45 -11.33 52.97 -17.42
C ARG A 45 -10.66 51.59 -17.55
N ALA A 46 -11.47 50.53 -17.42
CA ALA A 46 -11.06 49.14 -17.63
C ALA A 46 -10.72 48.83 -19.10
N ALA A 47 -9.79 47.91 -19.32
CA ALA A 47 -9.56 47.25 -20.61
C ALA A 47 -9.99 45.78 -20.50
N VAL A 48 -11.04 45.42 -21.23
CA VAL A 48 -11.42 44.03 -21.47
C VAL A 48 -10.62 43.55 -22.69
N VAL A 49 -9.89 42.44 -22.56
CA VAL A 49 -9.26 41.76 -23.70
C VAL A 49 -9.95 40.43 -23.91
N SER A 50 -10.87 40.40 -24.87
CA SER A 50 -11.43 39.17 -25.43
C SER A 50 -10.53 38.67 -26.56
N VAL A 51 -10.10 37.41 -26.51
CA VAL A 51 -9.41 36.76 -27.64
C VAL A 51 -10.35 35.74 -28.28
N THR A 52 -10.78 36.04 -29.50
CA THR A 52 -11.54 35.12 -30.36
C THR A 52 -10.64 34.01 -30.90
N ALA A 53 -11.11 32.77 -30.85
CA ALA A 53 -10.44 31.65 -31.53
C ALA A 53 -10.55 31.79 -33.06
N GLY A 54 -9.45 31.53 -33.76
CA GLY A 54 -9.35 31.44 -35.21
C GLY A 54 -8.30 30.38 -35.59
N PRO A 55 -8.49 29.60 -36.67
CA PRO A 55 -7.82 28.30 -36.81
C PRO A 55 -6.44 28.39 -37.45
N SER A 56 -5.51 27.56 -36.97
CA SER A 56 -4.31 27.16 -37.73
C SER A 56 -4.06 25.66 -37.59
N VAL A 57 -4.23 24.97 -38.71
CA VAL A 57 -4.07 23.52 -38.86
C VAL A 57 -2.60 23.17 -39.12
N HIS A 58 -2.12 22.14 -38.42
CA HIS A 58 -0.86 21.39 -38.62
C HIS A 58 0.50 22.14 -38.68
N SER A 59 1.30 21.91 -37.63
CA SER A 59 2.65 21.35 -37.82
C SER A 59 2.84 20.15 -36.87
N ALA A 60 2.55 18.94 -37.35
CA ALA A 60 2.66 17.72 -36.54
C ALA A 60 4.11 17.20 -36.51
N MET A 61 4.59 16.83 -35.32
CA MET A 61 5.48 15.68 -34.99
C MET A 61 6.35 15.84 -33.72
N TYR A 62 6.36 17.00 -33.04
CA TYR A 62 7.24 17.22 -31.87
C TYR A 62 6.53 17.83 -30.64
N SER A 63 5.50 17.19 -30.09
CA SER A 63 4.75 17.72 -28.91
C SER A 63 4.30 16.71 -27.84
N THR A 64 4.69 15.43 -27.95
CA THR A 64 4.15 14.35 -27.11
C THR A 64 5.07 13.83 -25.99
N GLN A 65 6.35 14.22 -25.94
CA GLN A 65 7.36 13.52 -25.11
C GLN A 65 7.83 14.24 -23.84
N THR A 66 7.46 15.51 -23.61
CA THR A 66 7.77 16.24 -22.35
C THR A 66 6.52 16.75 -21.61
N THR A 67 5.36 16.73 -22.27
CA THR A 67 4.09 17.27 -21.79
C THR A 67 3.62 16.66 -20.46
N PRO A 68 3.59 15.33 -20.27
CA PRO A 68 3.00 14.75 -19.05
C PRO A 68 3.77 15.10 -17.76
N LEU A 69 5.10 15.10 -17.81
CA LEU A 69 5.96 15.43 -16.67
C LEU A 69 5.80 16.90 -16.27
N ILE A 70 5.85 17.80 -17.26
CA ILE A 70 5.67 19.24 -17.06
C ILE A 70 4.26 19.54 -16.54
N ASP A 71 3.23 18.86 -17.04
CA ASP A 71 1.86 19.08 -16.59
C ASP A 71 1.59 18.47 -15.20
N GLY A 72 2.24 17.36 -14.85
CA GLY A 72 2.28 16.84 -13.47
C GLY A 72 2.92 17.84 -12.50
N LEU A 73 4.05 18.45 -12.88
CA LEU A 73 4.68 19.56 -12.12
C LEU A 73 3.74 20.77 -11.98
N LYS A 74 3.09 21.21 -13.06
CA LYS A 74 2.12 22.33 -12.99
C LYS A 74 0.95 22.02 -12.05
N ARG A 75 0.40 20.80 -12.13
CA ARG A 75 -0.69 20.36 -11.26
C ARG A 75 -0.26 20.27 -9.80
N ALA A 76 0.94 19.75 -9.51
CA ALA A 76 1.51 19.71 -8.17
C ALA A 76 1.79 21.10 -7.57
N VAL A 77 2.12 22.10 -8.39
CA VAL A 77 2.26 23.51 -7.95
C VAL A 77 0.90 24.15 -7.68
N GLY A 78 -0.10 23.88 -8.53
CA GLY A 78 -1.46 24.40 -8.34
C GLY A 78 -2.25 23.74 -7.21
N ASP A 79 -1.98 22.45 -6.95
CA ASP A 79 -2.58 21.65 -5.88
C ASP A 79 -1.52 20.69 -5.32
N ARG A 80 -0.98 21.00 -4.15
CA ARG A 80 0.17 20.27 -3.57
C ARG A 80 -0.13 18.82 -3.21
N ARG A 81 -1.41 18.43 -3.23
CA ARG A 81 -1.86 17.04 -3.06
C ARG A 81 -1.54 16.18 -4.29
N ARG A 82 -1.40 16.82 -5.46
CA ARG A 82 -1.06 16.19 -6.76
C ARG A 82 0.45 15.99 -6.98
N VAL A 83 1.29 16.26 -5.97
CA VAL A 83 2.73 15.93 -5.96
C VAL A 83 2.98 14.48 -6.36
N ASP A 84 2.10 13.57 -5.94
CA ASP A 84 2.26 12.14 -6.17
C ASP A 84 2.16 11.75 -7.65
N GLU A 85 1.50 12.55 -8.48
CA GLU A 85 1.46 12.34 -9.94
C GLU A 85 2.86 12.49 -10.55
N LEU A 86 3.60 13.51 -10.11
CA LEU A 86 5.00 13.72 -10.50
C LEU A 86 5.90 12.60 -9.95
N VAL A 87 5.62 12.16 -8.73
CA VAL A 87 6.48 11.22 -7.99
C VAL A 87 6.23 9.76 -8.42
N THR A 88 5.03 9.44 -8.90
CA THR A 88 4.63 8.06 -9.24
C THR A 88 4.71 7.79 -10.74
N LEU A 89 4.12 8.65 -11.56
CA LEU A 89 3.84 8.33 -12.97
C LEU A 89 5.08 8.33 -13.86
N PHE A 90 6.27 8.64 -13.31
CA PHE A 90 7.52 8.80 -14.05
C PHE A 90 8.66 7.97 -13.44
N ALA A 91 9.42 7.30 -14.31
CA ALA A 91 10.70 6.69 -13.94
C ALA A 91 11.86 7.72 -14.04
N TYR A 92 12.79 7.63 -13.10
CA TYR A 92 13.95 8.52 -12.99
C TYR A 92 15.22 7.66 -12.96
N ASP A 93 16.13 7.85 -13.92
CA ASP A 93 17.41 7.13 -13.99
C ASP A 93 18.48 7.72 -13.07
N GLY A 94 18.31 9.00 -12.79
CA GLY A 94 19.41 9.90 -12.57
C GLY A 94 19.10 10.88 -11.47
N HIS A 95 20.18 11.49 -11.02
CA HIS A 95 20.19 12.34 -9.86
C HIS A 95 19.40 13.64 -10.06
N VAL A 96 19.01 14.26 -8.95
CA VAL A 96 18.71 15.70 -8.93
C VAL A 96 20.00 16.46 -8.63
N SER A 97 20.30 17.45 -9.46
CA SER A 97 21.42 18.37 -9.26
C SER A 97 20.93 19.76 -8.89
N ILE A 98 21.56 20.35 -7.86
CA ILE A 98 21.28 21.72 -7.40
C ILE A 98 22.52 22.57 -7.68
N ASN A 99 22.35 23.66 -8.43
CA ASN A 99 23.46 24.51 -8.89
C ASN A 99 24.60 23.75 -9.61
N GLY A 100 24.28 22.66 -10.31
CA GLY A 100 25.27 21.82 -11.01
C GLY A 100 26.04 20.82 -10.14
N VAL A 101 25.63 20.62 -8.87
CA VAL A 101 26.19 19.60 -7.99
C VAL A 101 25.16 18.49 -7.76
N GLU A 102 25.56 17.23 -7.95
CA GLU A 102 24.75 16.04 -7.68
C GLU A 102 24.32 16.04 -6.19
N ALA A 103 23.02 16.12 -5.92
CA ALA A 103 22.48 16.28 -4.57
C ALA A 103 21.70 15.05 -4.06
N TYR A 104 20.98 14.35 -4.95
CA TYR A 104 20.18 13.17 -4.62
C TYR A 104 20.27 12.14 -5.74
N LYS A 105 20.51 10.87 -5.44
CA LYS A 105 20.70 9.80 -6.44
C LYS A 105 19.80 8.60 -6.18
N GLY A 106 19.21 8.07 -7.25
CA GLY A 106 18.31 6.91 -7.23
C GLY A 106 16.85 7.28 -6.98
N GLN A 107 15.94 6.51 -7.56
CA GLN A 107 14.51 6.85 -7.69
C GLN A 107 13.87 7.28 -6.36
N GLY A 108 13.98 6.50 -5.29
CA GLY A 108 13.41 6.85 -3.98
C GLY A 108 13.96 8.15 -3.37
N ALA A 109 15.24 8.47 -3.59
CA ALA A 109 15.83 9.72 -3.10
C ALA A 109 15.37 10.94 -3.90
N VAL A 110 15.22 10.79 -5.23
CA VAL A 110 14.69 11.82 -6.12
C VAL A 110 13.20 12.08 -5.83
N LYS A 111 12.41 11.01 -5.71
CA LYS A 111 11.00 11.05 -5.29
C LYS A 111 10.84 11.85 -3.99
N ARG A 112 11.57 11.49 -2.93
CA ARG A 112 11.59 12.22 -1.65
C ARG A 112 11.97 13.69 -1.77
N PHE A 113 13.02 14.00 -2.52
CA PHE A 113 13.43 15.39 -2.69
C PHE A 113 12.31 16.20 -3.36
N LEU A 114 11.75 15.72 -4.47
CA LEU A 114 10.68 16.42 -5.17
C LEU A 114 9.44 16.59 -4.29
N SER A 115 9.04 15.55 -3.54
CA SER A 115 7.93 15.62 -2.58
C SER A 115 8.18 16.68 -1.52
N ASN A 116 9.27 16.56 -0.76
CA ASN A 116 9.59 17.51 0.32
C ASN A 116 9.77 18.92 -0.22
N PHE A 117 10.42 19.10 -1.36
CA PHE A 117 10.65 20.41 -1.95
C PHE A 117 9.33 21.11 -2.29
N LEU A 118 8.40 20.42 -2.96
CA LEU A 118 7.08 20.95 -3.31
C LEU A 118 6.15 21.11 -2.10
N LEU A 119 6.27 20.25 -1.08
CA LEU A 119 5.50 20.33 0.18
C LEU A 119 6.07 21.33 1.20
N GLU A 120 7.34 21.72 1.12
CA GLU A 120 7.92 22.77 1.97
C GLU A 120 7.83 24.14 1.30
N GLY A 121 7.93 24.21 -0.02
CA GLY A 121 7.84 25.46 -0.77
C GLY A 121 6.41 26.01 -0.93
N GLN A 122 6.25 27.31 -0.71
CA GLN A 122 5.07 28.07 -1.17
C GLN A 122 5.31 28.57 -2.60
N PHE A 123 5.31 27.65 -3.56
CA PHE A 123 5.50 27.99 -4.96
C PHE A 123 4.18 28.44 -5.60
N SER A 124 4.23 29.50 -6.40
CA SER A 124 3.09 30.08 -7.10
C SER A 124 3.15 29.92 -8.62
N GLU A 125 4.33 29.60 -9.18
CA GLU A 125 4.55 29.54 -10.63
C GLU A 125 5.71 28.59 -10.97
N LEU A 126 5.56 27.87 -12.10
CA LEU A 126 6.54 26.96 -12.68
C LEU A 126 6.97 27.46 -14.06
N GLU A 127 8.26 27.72 -14.23
CA GLU A 127 8.90 28.01 -15.52
C GLU A 127 9.85 26.87 -15.89
N VAL A 128 9.72 26.34 -17.11
CA VAL A 128 10.69 25.38 -17.68
C VAL A 128 11.74 26.19 -18.43
N VAL A 129 12.92 26.35 -17.84
CA VAL A 129 13.94 27.33 -18.24
C VAL A 129 14.68 26.90 -19.52
N SER A 130 14.71 25.60 -19.81
CA SER A 130 15.24 25.07 -21.08
C SER A 130 14.54 23.77 -21.46
N SER A 131 14.12 23.67 -22.73
CA SER A 131 13.75 22.40 -23.36
C SER A 131 14.99 21.50 -23.56
N PRO A 132 14.82 20.16 -23.62
CA PRO A 132 15.96 19.25 -23.78
C PRO A 132 16.71 19.53 -25.09
N VAL A 133 18.03 19.71 -25.00
CA VAL A 133 18.92 19.72 -26.16
C VAL A 133 19.26 18.27 -26.50
N LEU A 134 18.83 17.81 -27.67
CA LEU A 134 19.24 16.54 -28.25
C LEU A 134 20.69 16.63 -28.73
N GLU A 135 21.64 16.41 -27.82
CA GLU A 135 22.95 15.89 -28.22
C GLU A 135 22.86 14.36 -28.31
N GLN A 136 23.19 13.82 -29.49
CA GLN A 136 23.42 12.38 -29.70
C GLN A 136 22.26 11.43 -29.32
N GLN A 137 21.00 11.86 -29.49
CA GLN A 137 19.78 11.05 -29.21
C GLN A 137 19.57 10.66 -27.73
N GLN A 138 20.24 11.33 -26.78
CA GLN A 138 19.90 11.23 -25.35
C GLN A 138 19.38 12.58 -24.82
N PRO A 139 18.29 12.63 -24.03
CA PRO A 139 17.82 13.89 -23.44
C PRO A 139 18.65 14.27 -22.22
N THR A 140 19.15 15.50 -22.19
CA THR A 140 20.35 15.84 -21.40
C THR A 140 20.09 16.33 -19.98
N THR A 141 18.99 17.06 -19.73
CA THR A 141 18.51 17.55 -18.40
C THR A 141 17.28 18.44 -18.63
N ILE A 142 16.30 18.42 -17.72
CA ILE A 142 15.22 19.41 -17.67
C ILE A 142 15.51 20.40 -16.53
N ARG A 143 15.74 21.67 -16.88
CA ARG A 143 15.93 22.75 -15.90
C ARG A 143 14.61 23.40 -15.56
N ILE A 144 14.27 23.41 -14.28
CA ILE A 144 13.03 23.98 -13.75
C ILE A 144 13.36 25.17 -12.85
N ALA A 145 12.58 26.24 -13.00
CA ALA A 145 12.50 27.34 -12.06
C ALA A 145 11.12 27.32 -11.37
N LEU A 146 11.13 27.40 -10.05
CA LEU A 146 9.93 27.50 -9.23
C LEU A 146 9.96 28.81 -8.45
N THR A 147 8.96 29.66 -8.66
CA THR A 147 8.83 30.97 -8.03
C THR A 147 8.04 30.83 -6.73
N SER A 148 8.57 31.39 -5.64
CA SER A 148 7.92 31.49 -4.33
C SER A 148 7.99 32.93 -3.81
N THR A 149 7.29 33.22 -2.70
CA THR A 149 7.42 34.50 -1.97
C THR A 149 8.86 34.85 -1.60
N ASP A 150 9.69 33.82 -1.38
CA ASP A 150 11.07 33.94 -0.93
C ASP A 150 12.08 33.99 -2.10
N GLY A 151 11.57 34.02 -3.34
CA GLY A 151 12.35 34.08 -4.58
C GLY A 151 12.22 32.83 -5.46
N VAL A 152 13.06 32.78 -6.50
CA VAL A 152 13.06 31.72 -7.52
C VAL A 152 14.12 30.68 -7.20
N ARG A 153 13.71 29.43 -6.98
CA ARG A 153 14.61 28.27 -6.84
C ARG A 153 14.77 27.56 -8.18
N ARG A 154 15.97 27.07 -8.48
CA ARG A 154 16.28 26.36 -9.74
C ARG A 154 16.99 25.04 -9.47
N PHE A 155 16.61 24.01 -10.21
CA PHE A 155 17.21 22.68 -10.13
C PHE A 155 17.03 21.93 -11.45
N ASP A 156 17.86 20.90 -11.60
CA ASP A 156 18.00 20.10 -12.81
C ASP A 156 17.51 18.66 -12.52
N ILE A 157 16.55 18.17 -13.31
CA ILE A 157 16.03 16.79 -13.25
C ILE A 157 16.48 16.02 -14.50
N THR A 158 16.94 14.79 -14.32
CA THR A 158 17.20 13.83 -15.41
C THR A 158 16.23 12.63 -15.27
N PRO A 159 15.18 12.55 -16.12
CA PRO A 159 14.31 11.37 -16.22
C PRO A 159 14.99 10.18 -16.91
N LEU A 160 14.53 8.94 -16.64
CA LEU A 160 14.93 7.78 -17.45
C LEU A 160 14.25 7.84 -18.82
N PHE A 161 15.05 7.69 -19.88
CA PHE A 161 14.55 7.54 -21.24
C PHE A 161 14.95 6.19 -21.84
N ASP A 162 13.96 5.49 -22.41
CA ASP A 162 14.19 4.39 -23.35
C ASP A 162 13.50 4.73 -24.68
N GLY A 163 14.16 4.42 -25.80
CA GLY A 163 13.67 4.74 -27.15
C GLY A 163 13.35 6.22 -27.44
N GLY A 164 13.76 7.16 -26.57
CA GLY A 164 13.40 8.58 -26.64
C GLY A 164 12.08 8.96 -25.97
N LEU A 165 11.42 8.04 -25.25
CA LEU A 165 10.25 8.30 -24.42
C LEU A 165 10.66 8.47 -22.96
N VAL A 166 10.10 9.45 -22.24
CA VAL A 166 10.10 9.39 -20.77
C VAL A 166 9.31 8.15 -20.39
N HIS A 167 9.87 7.28 -19.54
CA HIS A 167 9.11 6.15 -19.02
C HIS A 167 7.97 6.65 -18.11
N ALA A 168 6.81 6.87 -18.72
CA ALA A 168 5.55 6.94 -18.01
C ALA A 168 5.14 5.50 -17.61
N LEU A 169 4.67 5.32 -16.38
CA LEU A 169 3.91 4.12 -16.04
C LEU A 169 2.58 4.21 -16.81
N GLY A 170 2.38 3.31 -17.77
CA GLY A 170 1.53 3.58 -18.93
C GLY A 170 0.03 3.71 -18.62
N VAL A 171 -0.57 4.79 -19.13
CA VAL A 171 -1.92 4.73 -19.71
C VAL A 171 -1.70 4.37 -21.18
N ALA A 172 -2.14 3.19 -21.61
CA ALA A 172 -1.65 2.54 -22.81
C ALA A 172 -2.49 2.80 -24.08
N GLU A 173 -1.79 2.83 -25.23
CA GLU A 173 -2.20 2.10 -26.44
C GLU A 173 -0.95 1.89 -27.33
N VAL A 174 -0.44 0.66 -27.44
CA VAL A 174 0.57 0.24 -28.44
C VAL A 174 0.40 -1.25 -28.78
N ASP A 175 0.44 -1.58 -30.08
CA ASP A 175 0.39 -2.95 -30.59
C ASP A 175 1.61 -3.82 -30.22
N ALA A 176 1.40 -5.13 -30.08
CA ALA A 176 2.42 -6.08 -29.66
C ALA A 176 3.49 -6.40 -30.74
N PRO A 177 4.80 -6.47 -30.38
CA PRO A 177 5.84 -6.90 -31.30
C PRO A 177 5.91 -8.45 -31.43
N PRO A 178 6.10 -9.01 -32.64
CA PRO A 178 6.19 -10.46 -32.82
C PRO A 178 7.59 -10.99 -32.51
N GLY A 179 7.71 -12.01 -31.65
CA GLY A 179 8.96 -12.78 -31.53
C GLY A 179 9.34 -13.38 -30.16
N ALA A 180 8.44 -13.45 -29.18
CA ALA A 180 8.75 -14.12 -27.91
C ALA A 180 9.04 -15.62 -28.12
N LYS A 181 10.23 -16.08 -27.70
CA LYS A 181 10.55 -17.52 -27.57
C LYS A 181 10.23 -17.99 -26.15
N PRO A 182 9.68 -19.19 -25.96
CA PRO A 182 9.39 -19.71 -24.63
C PRO A 182 10.70 -20.05 -23.91
N LEU A 183 10.95 -19.39 -22.78
CA LEU A 183 11.99 -19.77 -21.82
C LEU A 183 11.39 -20.72 -20.77
N LEU A 184 11.11 -21.95 -21.21
CA LEU A 184 10.98 -23.08 -20.30
C LEU A 184 12.37 -23.66 -20.03
N SER A 185 12.84 -23.50 -18.79
CA SER A 185 13.97 -24.25 -18.22
C SER A 185 13.49 -24.93 -16.93
N PRO A 186 14.08 -26.05 -16.51
CA PRO A 186 13.60 -26.79 -15.34
C PRO A 186 13.69 -25.96 -14.06
N VAL A 187 12.80 -26.28 -13.11
CA VAL A 187 12.90 -25.83 -11.70
C VAL A 187 14.33 -26.06 -11.21
N PRO A 188 15.06 -25.03 -10.76
CA PRO A 188 16.36 -25.24 -10.15
C PRO A 188 16.19 -26.05 -8.86
N THR A 189 16.95 -27.13 -8.73
CA THR A 189 17.42 -27.56 -7.41
C THR A 189 17.95 -26.35 -6.67
N LEU A 190 17.48 -26.12 -5.44
CA LEU A 190 17.93 -25.04 -4.57
C LEU A 190 19.47 -24.99 -4.55
N ALA A 191 20.02 -23.94 -5.15
CA ALA A 191 21.44 -23.65 -5.03
C ALA A 191 21.72 -23.11 -3.64
N GLU A 192 22.93 -23.34 -3.14
CA GLU A 192 23.45 -22.78 -1.88
C GLU A 192 23.72 -21.27 -2.03
N ASP A 193 22.68 -20.48 -2.31
CA ASP A 193 22.77 -19.02 -2.28
C ASP A 193 22.53 -18.55 -0.84
N SER A 194 23.59 -18.08 -0.18
CA SER A 194 23.59 -17.78 1.26
C SER A 194 22.92 -16.45 1.64
N GLY A 195 22.24 -15.82 0.69
CA GLY A 195 21.58 -14.52 0.83
C GLY A 195 20.05 -14.59 0.88
N PRO A 196 19.38 -13.47 1.20
CA PRO A 196 17.92 -13.39 1.15
C PRO A 196 17.41 -13.49 -0.29
N THR A 197 16.31 -14.21 -0.47
CA THR A 197 15.62 -14.39 -1.77
C THR A 197 15.16 -13.07 -2.37
N TRP A 198 14.74 -12.12 -1.53
CA TRP A 198 14.50 -10.73 -1.93
C TRP A 198 15.14 -9.76 -0.95
N GLU A 199 15.70 -8.67 -1.49
CA GLU A 199 16.16 -7.53 -0.69
C GLU A 199 15.73 -6.22 -1.36
N THR A 200 15.06 -5.34 -0.61
CA THR A 200 14.69 -3.98 -1.06
C THR A 200 15.34 -2.94 -0.17
N PHE A 201 15.59 -1.76 -0.75
CA PHE A 201 16.11 -0.61 -0.02
C PHE A 201 15.55 0.70 -0.59
N ASP A 202 14.64 1.33 0.17
CA ASP A 202 13.99 2.59 -0.24
C ASP A 202 14.91 3.82 -0.04
N GLY A 203 16.06 3.65 0.63
CA GLY A 203 16.99 4.71 1.04
C GLY A 203 16.96 5.05 2.55
N ARG A 204 16.02 4.47 3.32
CA ARG A 204 15.90 4.57 4.78
C ARG A 204 16.01 3.21 5.46
N VAL A 205 15.35 2.21 4.89
CA VAL A 205 15.10 0.88 5.45
C VAL A 205 15.47 -0.17 4.43
N ARG A 206 16.15 -1.23 4.87
CA ARG A 206 16.45 -2.42 4.07
C ARG A 206 15.58 -3.57 4.55
N GLN A 207 14.72 -4.11 3.68
CA GLN A 207 13.97 -5.33 3.98
C GLN A 207 14.72 -6.54 3.42
N LYS A 208 14.70 -7.64 4.16
CA LYS A 208 15.25 -8.94 3.74
C LYS A 208 14.18 -10.01 3.88
N ILE A 209 13.87 -10.70 2.79
CA ILE A 209 12.87 -11.77 2.75
C ILE A 209 13.58 -13.05 2.31
N TRP A 210 13.47 -14.09 3.14
CA TRP A 210 14.08 -15.40 2.92
C TRP A 210 12.99 -16.41 2.60
N GLN A 211 13.07 -17.13 1.49
CA GLN A 211 12.19 -18.26 1.20
C GLN A 211 12.91 -19.56 1.55
N HIS A 212 12.35 -20.34 2.49
CA HIS A 212 12.89 -21.64 2.88
C HIS A 212 11.77 -22.56 3.34
N TYR A 213 11.68 -23.75 2.75
CA TYR A 213 10.72 -24.78 3.16
C TYR A 213 11.27 -25.56 4.36
N GLY A 214 10.48 -25.77 5.42
CA GLY A 214 10.95 -26.52 6.60
C GLY A 214 11.99 -25.73 7.44
N LEU A 215 11.73 -24.46 7.69
CA LEU A 215 12.62 -23.58 8.46
C LEU A 215 12.87 -24.10 9.89
N PHE A 216 11.89 -24.79 10.47
CA PHE A 216 11.94 -25.37 11.81
C PHE A 216 12.12 -26.90 11.80
N GLU A 217 12.71 -27.47 10.74
CA GLU A 217 13.20 -28.85 10.79
C GLU A 217 14.37 -28.97 11.78
N ALA A 218 14.42 -30.06 12.55
CA ALA A 218 15.42 -30.25 13.60
C ALA A 218 16.85 -30.20 13.03
N GLY A 219 17.70 -29.36 13.61
CA GLY A 219 19.06 -29.08 13.14
C GLY A 219 19.17 -28.00 12.05
N ASN A 220 18.09 -27.45 11.52
CA ASN A 220 18.13 -26.33 10.58
C ASN A 220 18.55 -25.04 11.30
N THR A 221 19.78 -24.56 11.06
CA THR A 221 20.31 -23.36 11.73
C THR A 221 19.93 -22.05 11.06
N LEU A 222 19.27 -22.05 9.89
CA LEU A 222 19.06 -20.84 9.07
C LEU A 222 18.44 -19.68 9.87
N ALA A 223 17.35 -19.93 10.61
CA ALA A 223 16.69 -18.91 11.42
C ALA A 223 17.57 -18.44 12.60
N LYS A 224 18.33 -19.35 13.23
CA LYS A 224 19.26 -19.04 14.34
C LYS A 224 20.39 -18.13 13.88
N ASP A 225 21.01 -18.48 12.75
CA ASP A 225 22.18 -17.81 12.21
C ASP A 225 21.79 -16.46 11.61
N THR A 226 20.67 -16.40 10.87
CA THR A 226 20.13 -15.17 10.28
C THR A 226 19.69 -14.15 11.33
N LEU A 227 19.12 -14.59 12.46
CA LEU A 227 18.71 -13.72 13.56
C LEU A 227 19.85 -13.43 14.56
N GLU A 228 21.07 -13.92 14.30
CA GLU A 228 22.25 -13.76 15.17
C GLU A 228 21.98 -14.14 16.64
N LEU A 229 21.25 -15.25 16.89
CA LEU A 229 20.77 -15.68 18.21
C LEU A 229 21.90 -16.25 19.11
N THR A 230 22.82 -15.36 19.47
CA THR A 230 24.05 -15.61 20.20
C THR A 230 23.88 -15.67 21.72
N THR A 231 22.70 -15.33 22.24
CA THR A 231 22.38 -15.34 23.68
C THR A 231 21.95 -16.71 24.22
N GLY A 232 21.76 -17.71 23.34
CA GLY A 232 21.21 -19.02 23.72
C GLY A 232 19.69 -19.01 23.98
N ARG A 233 18.99 -17.96 23.55
CA ARG A 233 17.53 -17.79 23.71
C ARG A 233 16.90 -17.31 22.41
N VAL A 234 15.72 -17.85 22.08
CA VAL A 234 14.82 -17.31 21.06
C VAL A 234 13.53 -16.84 21.71
N ILE A 235 13.04 -15.67 21.33
CA ILE A 235 11.77 -15.13 21.82
C ILE A 235 10.76 -15.26 20.68
N MET A 236 9.76 -16.11 20.84
CA MET A 236 8.69 -16.30 19.85
C MET A 236 7.36 -15.75 20.37
N VAL A 237 6.69 -14.95 19.56
CA VAL A 237 5.26 -14.65 19.73
C VAL A 237 4.50 -15.42 18.66
N VAL A 238 3.69 -16.39 19.07
CA VAL A 238 3.05 -17.36 18.17
C VAL A 238 1.53 -17.23 18.26
N ASP A 239 0.86 -17.35 17.11
CA ASP A 239 -0.61 -17.44 17.07
C ASP A 239 -1.12 -18.67 17.84
N GLU A 240 -2.26 -18.54 18.52
CA GLU A 240 -2.89 -19.62 19.30
C GLU A 240 -3.11 -20.91 18.50
N THR A 241 -3.58 -20.81 17.26
CA THR A 241 -3.83 -21.96 16.38
C THR A 241 -2.52 -22.55 15.87
N VAL A 242 -1.58 -21.69 15.46
CA VAL A 242 -0.24 -22.12 15.02
C VAL A 242 0.50 -22.84 16.15
N TRP A 243 0.44 -22.33 17.38
CA TRP A 243 1.05 -22.99 18.54
C TRP A 243 0.42 -24.36 18.80
N SER A 244 -0.91 -24.48 18.69
CA SER A 244 -1.60 -25.77 18.85
C SER A 244 -1.25 -26.80 17.76
N LEU A 245 -0.82 -26.38 16.57
CA LEU A 245 -0.47 -27.26 15.45
C LEU A 245 1.03 -27.57 15.37
N TYR A 246 1.88 -26.61 15.73
CA TYR A 246 3.32 -26.65 15.46
C TYR A 246 4.19 -26.45 16.70
N GLY A 247 3.63 -26.26 17.91
CA GLY A 247 4.38 -25.96 19.12
C GLY A 247 5.45 -27.00 19.46
N ASP A 248 5.15 -28.29 19.29
CA ASP A 248 6.11 -29.38 19.48
C ASP A 248 7.28 -29.32 18.47
N VAL A 249 7.01 -28.90 17.22
CA VAL A 249 8.03 -28.72 16.16
C VAL A 249 8.92 -27.52 16.48
N LEU A 250 8.32 -26.40 16.91
CA LEU A 250 9.07 -25.19 17.31
C LEU A 250 9.97 -25.43 18.53
N GLN A 251 9.48 -26.19 19.52
CA GLN A 251 10.26 -26.58 20.69
C GLN A 251 11.39 -27.54 20.33
N LEU A 252 11.10 -28.59 19.56
CA LEU A 252 12.10 -29.56 19.08
C LEU A 252 13.18 -28.87 18.24
N TRP A 253 12.80 -27.94 17.36
CA TRP A 253 13.74 -27.12 16.61
C TRP A 253 14.66 -26.35 17.55
N ALA A 254 14.11 -25.57 18.48
CA ALA A 254 14.89 -24.73 19.39
C ALA A 254 15.90 -25.57 20.20
N ASP A 255 15.47 -26.70 20.75
CA ASP A 255 16.33 -27.64 21.47
C ASP A 255 17.43 -28.23 20.56
N SER A 256 17.10 -28.56 19.31
CA SER A 256 18.06 -29.14 18.35
C SER A 256 19.15 -28.17 17.87
N VAL A 257 18.96 -26.86 18.08
CA VAL A 257 19.94 -25.82 17.73
C VAL A 257 20.47 -25.08 18.97
N ASP A 258 20.42 -25.68 20.16
CA ASP A 258 20.92 -25.13 21.43
C ASP A 258 20.31 -23.77 21.82
N LEU A 259 19.00 -23.57 21.59
CA LEU A 259 18.27 -22.36 21.98
C LEU A 259 17.18 -22.67 23.01
N LYS A 260 17.16 -21.92 24.11
CA LYS A 260 15.98 -21.88 25.00
C LYS A 260 14.84 -21.13 24.29
N LEU A 261 13.70 -21.80 24.08
CA LEU A 261 12.47 -21.13 23.66
C LEU A 261 11.86 -20.31 24.82
N GLU A 262 11.65 -19.02 24.59
CA GLU A 262 10.85 -18.13 25.43
C GLU A 262 9.58 -17.77 24.65
N LEU A 263 8.47 -18.39 25.04
CA LEU A 263 7.20 -18.30 24.32
C LEU A 263 6.29 -17.20 24.88
N VAL A 264 5.60 -16.55 23.96
CA VAL A 264 4.35 -15.81 24.17
C VAL A 264 3.34 -16.36 23.17
N VAL A 265 2.15 -16.73 23.64
CA VAL A 265 1.03 -17.10 22.75
C VAL A 265 0.04 -15.93 22.74
N ALA A 266 -0.45 -15.56 21.55
CA ALA A 266 -1.37 -14.45 21.37
C ALA A 266 -2.38 -14.74 20.24
N PRO A 267 -3.59 -14.16 20.27
CA PRO A 267 -4.60 -14.40 19.25
C PRO A 267 -4.28 -13.68 17.93
N GLY A 268 -4.39 -14.39 16.81
CA GLY A 268 -4.17 -13.87 15.44
C GLY A 268 -5.45 -13.62 14.63
N ASN A 269 -6.61 -13.46 15.26
CA ASN A 269 -7.90 -13.19 14.59
C ASN A 269 -8.25 -11.69 14.56
N GLU A 270 -8.96 -11.26 13.52
CA GLU A 270 -9.25 -9.83 13.27
C GLU A 270 -10.10 -9.18 14.38
N ASP A 271 -11.00 -9.93 15.02
CA ASP A 271 -11.77 -9.51 16.21
C ASP A 271 -10.87 -9.25 17.43
N ARG A 272 -9.64 -9.79 17.43
CA ARG A 272 -8.62 -9.61 18.46
C ARG A 272 -7.50 -8.65 18.06
N LYS A 273 -7.59 -8.00 16.89
CA LYS A 273 -6.64 -6.98 16.45
C LYS A 273 -6.87 -5.63 17.16
N THR A 274 -6.95 -5.63 18.49
CA THR A 274 -7.45 -4.51 19.29
C THR A 274 -6.40 -3.89 20.22
N MET A 275 -6.78 -2.80 20.89
CA MET A 275 -5.94 -2.15 21.91
C MET A 275 -5.66 -3.08 23.11
N GLU A 276 -6.62 -3.93 23.49
CA GLU A 276 -6.46 -4.91 24.58
C GLU A 276 -5.31 -5.88 24.27
N THR A 277 -5.34 -6.54 23.11
CA THR A 277 -4.28 -7.47 22.66
C THR A 277 -2.93 -6.76 22.54
N PHE A 278 -2.92 -5.52 22.03
CA PHE A 278 -1.71 -4.70 22.00
C PHE A 278 -1.15 -4.44 23.42
N THR A 279 -1.98 -4.05 24.40
CA THR A 279 -1.51 -3.84 25.77
C THR A 279 -1.03 -5.13 26.44
N PHE A 280 -1.69 -6.26 26.20
CA PHE A 280 -1.22 -7.58 26.62
C PHE A 280 0.18 -7.90 26.07
N LEU A 281 0.43 -7.63 24.79
CA LEU A 281 1.75 -7.83 24.19
C LEU A 281 2.83 -6.91 24.80
N LEU A 282 2.48 -5.69 25.22
CA LEU A 282 3.42 -4.83 25.95
C LEU A 282 3.75 -5.37 27.35
N ASP A 283 2.77 -5.94 28.05
CA ASP A 283 2.99 -6.59 29.36
C ASP A 283 3.82 -7.87 29.22
N GLU A 284 3.63 -8.66 28.14
CA GLU A 284 4.44 -9.82 27.84
C GLU A 284 5.88 -9.44 27.43
N LEU A 285 6.06 -8.37 26.64
CA LEU A 285 7.39 -7.80 26.38
C LEU A 285 8.05 -7.27 27.67
N LYS A 286 7.27 -6.86 28.67
CA LYS A 286 7.78 -6.50 30.00
C LYS A 286 8.18 -7.72 30.85
N ARG A 287 7.44 -8.83 30.74
CA ARG A 287 7.72 -10.13 31.39
C ARG A 287 8.99 -10.78 30.84
N VAL A 288 9.11 -10.84 29.51
CA VAL A 288 10.25 -11.43 28.79
C VAL A 288 11.52 -10.57 28.89
N ASP A 289 11.32 -9.25 28.96
CA ASP A 289 12.31 -8.16 28.97
C ASP A 289 13.47 -8.35 27.97
N PRO A 290 13.20 -8.33 26.64
CA PRO A 290 14.22 -8.58 25.62
C PRO A 290 15.44 -7.64 25.72
N LEU A 291 16.64 -8.18 25.52
CA LEU A 291 17.84 -7.39 25.31
C LEU A 291 17.69 -6.53 24.05
N ARG A 292 18.00 -5.23 24.18
CA ARG A 292 17.61 -4.17 23.22
C ARG A 292 18.03 -4.38 21.76
N ARG A 293 18.99 -5.27 21.48
CA ARG A 293 19.57 -5.49 20.14
C ARG A 293 19.82 -6.97 19.81
N SER A 294 20.27 -7.76 20.79
CA SER A 294 20.74 -9.14 20.58
C SER A 294 19.66 -10.22 20.77
N GLU A 295 18.42 -9.84 21.04
CA GLU A 295 17.30 -10.76 21.19
C GLU A 295 16.10 -10.23 20.39
N PRO A 296 16.07 -10.45 19.06
CA PRO A 296 14.92 -10.10 18.25
C PRO A 296 13.70 -10.96 18.62
N VAL A 297 12.52 -10.34 18.57
CA VAL A 297 11.25 -11.06 18.72
C VAL A 297 10.85 -11.67 17.38
N LEU A 298 10.58 -12.98 17.32
CA LEU A 298 10.09 -13.67 16.13
C LEU A 298 8.57 -13.85 16.22
N ALA A 299 7.82 -13.14 15.37
CA ALA A 299 6.36 -13.28 15.27
C ALA A 299 5.98 -14.38 14.27
N ILE A 300 5.20 -15.39 14.69
CA ILE A 300 4.84 -16.56 13.86
C ILE A 300 3.32 -16.68 13.79
N GLY A 301 2.71 -16.27 12.67
CA GLY A 301 1.25 -16.27 12.52
C GLY A 301 0.75 -15.59 11.24
N GLY A 302 -0.56 -15.34 11.16
CA GLY A 302 -1.17 -14.58 10.06
C GLY A 302 -0.86 -13.08 10.10
N GLY A 303 -1.33 -12.34 9.09
CA GLY A 303 -1.11 -10.89 8.99
C GLY A 303 -1.57 -10.09 10.22
N VAL A 304 -2.65 -10.52 10.87
CA VAL A 304 -3.15 -9.90 12.11
C VAL A 304 -2.13 -9.99 13.25
N LEU A 305 -1.57 -11.18 13.50
CA LEU A 305 -0.57 -11.38 14.55
C LEU A 305 0.70 -10.57 14.23
N THR A 306 1.22 -10.69 13.00
CA THR A 306 2.47 -10.03 12.62
C THR A 306 2.35 -8.50 12.64
N ASP A 307 1.20 -7.94 12.26
CA ASP A 307 0.91 -6.51 12.44
C ASP A 307 0.88 -6.10 13.92
N THR A 308 0.16 -6.85 14.76
CA THR A 308 -0.04 -6.48 16.17
C THR A 308 1.27 -6.58 16.96
N VAL A 309 2.03 -7.66 16.73
CA VAL A 309 3.36 -7.87 17.36
C VAL A 309 4.38 -6.89 16.81
N GLY A 310 4.40 -6.63 15.51
CA GLY A 310 5.27 -5.64 14.91
C GLY A 310 5.02 -4.23 15.47
N PHE A 311 3.75 -3.86 15.70
CA PHE A 311 3.39 -2.58 16.32
C PHE A 311 3.77 -2.52 17.81
N ALA A 312 3.62 -3.61 18.55
CA ALA A 312 4.12 -3.73 19.92
C ALA A 312 5.66 -3.56 19.98
N CYS A 313 6.40 -4.19 19.06
CA CYS A 313 7.86 -4.03 18.93
C CYS A 313 8.29 -2.61 18.52
N ALA A 314 7.50 -1.92 17.68
CA ALA A 314 7.73 -0.51 17.32
C ALA A 314 7.62 0.42 18.54
N CYS A 315 6.63 0.17 19.40
CA CYS A 315 6.39 0.99 20.59
C CYS A 315 7.35 0.64 21.75
N TRP A 316 7.65 -0.65 21.95
CA TRP A 316 8.43 -1.11 23.10
C TRP A 316 9.84 -0.53 23.09
N ARG A 317 10.19 0.20 24.16
CA ARG A 317 11.47 0.92 24.31
C ARG A 317 11.79 1.89 23.13
N ARG A 318 10.76 2.32 22.37
CA ARG A 318 10.85 3.08 21.10
C ARG A 318 11.54 2.31 19.97
N GLY A 319 11.22 1.03 19.84
CA GLY A 319 11.79 0.11 18.85
C GLY A 319 12.74 -0.90 19.47
N ILE A 320 12.39 -2.18 19.30
CA ILE A 320 13.28 -3.33 19.43
C ILE A 320 13.33 -4.10 18.10
N PRO A 321 14.43 -4.82 17.77
CA PRO A 321 14.46 -5.64 16.57
C PRO A 321 13.43 -6.76 16.65
N TRP A 322 12.83 -7.09 15.50
CA TRP A 322 11.86 -8.16 15.38
C TRP A 322 11.93 -8.77 13.98
N ALA A 323 11.49 -10.01 13.85
CA ALA A 323 11.35 -10.74 12.61
C ALA A 323 9.95 -11.37 12.55
N ARG A 324 9.53 -11.80 11.36
CA ARG A 324 8.22 -12.43 11.16
C ARG A 324 8.26 -13.64 10.24
N LEU A 325 7.38 -14.59 10.51
CA LEU A 325 7.05 -15.71 9.64
C LEU A 325 5.51 -15.72 9.41
N PRO A 326 5.03 -15.26 8.25
CA PRO A 326 3.64 -15.48 7.84
C PRO A 326 3.29 -16.97 7.74
N THR A 327 2.22 -17.40 8.39
CA THR A 327 1.70 -18.79 8.29
C THR A 327 0.46 -18.92 7.40
N THR A 328 -0.02 -17.82 6.81
CA THR A 328 -1.22 -17.78 5.94
C THR A 328 -0.84 -17.30 4.55
N LEU A 329 -1.59 -17.70 3.51
CA LEU A 329 -1.27 -17.30 2.13
C LEU A 329 -1.30 -15.78 1.95
N LEU A 330 -2.31 -15.11 2.52
CA LEU A 330 -2.42 -13.64 2.58
C LEU A 330 -1.19 -13.02 3.26
N GLY A 331 -0.75 -13.60 4.38
CA GLY A 331 0.47 -13.19 5.04
C GLY A 331 1.69 -13.31 4.12
N VAL A 332 1.85 -14.44 3.42
CA VAL A 332 2.98 -14.73 2.53
C VAL A 332 3.06 -13.76 1.35
N VAL A 333 1.94 -13.48 0.68
CA VAL A 333 1.93 -12.71 -0.58
C VAL A 333 1.76 -11.21 -0.42
N ASP A 334 1.28 -10.73 0.74
CA ASP A 334 0.99 -9.31 0.97
C ASP A 334 1.49 -8.80 2.34
N ALA A 335 0.82 -9.17 3.43
CA ALA A 335 1.01 -8.50 4.72
C ALA A 335 2.44 -8.63 5.29
N SER A 336 3.18 -9.69 4.91
CA SER A 336 4.59 -9.86 5.29
C SER A 336 5.60 -9.24 4.31
N VAL A 337 5.13 -8.67 3.20
CA VAL A 337 5.97 -8.03 2.19
C VAL A 337 6.19 -6.55 2.53
N GLY A 338 5.14 -5.82 2.94
CA GLY A 338 5.23 -4.40 3.34
C GLY A 338 5.69 -4.17 4.78
N ILE A 339 6.05 -2.92 5.12
CA ILE A 339 6.53 -2.54 6.48
C ILE A 339 5.44 -1.99 7.40
N LYS A 340 4.16 -2.06 7.01
CA LYS A 340 3.03 -1.65 7.84
C LYS A 340 2.88 -2.58 9.03
N VAL A 341 2.55 -2.01 10.18
CA VAL A 341 2.13 -2.71 11.40
C VAL A 341 1.04 -1.89 12.07
N ALA A 342 -0.06 -2.48 12.51
CA ALA A 342 -1.23 -1.74 12.99
C ALA A 342 -2.15 -2.55 13.91
N ILE A 343 -3.07 -1.83 14.57
CA ILE A 343 -4.25 -2.37 15.24
C ILE A 343 -5.52 -1.63 14.82
N ASN A 344 -6.66 -2.26 15.03
CA ASN A 344 -7.97 -1.63 14.89
C ASN A 344 -8.25 -0.76 16.12
N TYR A 345 -8.61 0.49 15.87
CA TYR A 345 -9.00 1.44 16.91
C TYR A 345 -9.92 2.50 16.30
N HIS A 346 -11.22 2.43 16.61
CA HIS A 346 -12.34 3.14 15.95
C HIS A 346 -12.50 2.90 14.43
N ARG A 347 -11.51 2.29 13.77
CA ARG A 347 -11.55 1.82 12.37
C ARG A 347 -10.49 0.75 12.14
N LYS A 348 -10.62 0.00 11.04
CA LYS A 348 -9.63 -0.97 10.53
C LYS A 348 -8.25 -0.33 10.41
N ASN A 349 -7.22 -0.95 10.98
CA ASN A 349 -5.83 -0.48 10.99
C ASN A 349 -5.68 1.01 11.43
N GLY A 350 -6.58 1.51 12.29
CA GLY A 350 -6.70 2.93 12.63
C GLY A 350 -5.53 3.54 13.40
N VAL A 351 -4.70 2.72 14.05
CA VAL A 351 -3.48 3.13 14.75
C VAL A 351 -2.37 2.16 14.40
N GLY A 352 -1.19 2.66 14.02
CA GLY A 352 -0.08 1.82 13.56
C GLY A 352 1.22 2.58 13.33
N HIS A 353 2.18 1.93 12.67
CA HIS A 353 3.48 2.46 12.32
C HIS A 353 4.00 1.84 11.00
N PHE A 354 4.92 2.51 10.32
CA PHE A 354 5.79 1.89 9.30
C PHE A 354 7.05 1.38 10.02
N PHE A 355 7.09 0.08 10.37
CA PHE A 355 8.16 -0.49 11.19
C PHE A 355 8.61 -1.85 10.64
N SER A 356 9.66 -1.83 9.82
CA SER A 356 10.18 -3.03 9.18
C SER A 356 10.68 -4.07 10.19
N PRO A 357 10.43 -5.37 9.95
CA PRO A 357 11.24 -6.41 10.58
C PRO A 357 12.68 -6.34 10.06
N ILE A 358 13.62 -6.92 10.82
CA ILE A 358 14.99 -7.15 10.35
C ILE A 358 15.04 -8.26 9.29
N HIS A 359 14.16 -9.26 9.42
CA HIS A 359 13.99 -10.38 8.49
C HIS A 359 12.52 -10.83 8.41
N THR A 360 12.06 -11.16 7.21
CA THR A 360 10.85 -11.95 6.99
C THR A 360 11.24 -13.33 6.47
N PHE A 361 10.65 -14.38 7.02
CA PHE A 361 10.87 -15.76 6.58
C PHE A 361 9.59 -16.30 5.96
N ILE A 362 9.67 -16.84 4.74
CA ILE A 362 8.55 -17.43 4.02
C ILE A 362 8.79 -18.94 3.94
N ASP A 363 8.05 -19.66 4.77
CA ASP A 363 8.01 -21.13 4.78
C ASP A 363 6.62 -21.58 4.35
N THR A 364 6.51 -22.07 3.12
CA THR A 364 5.22 -22.47 2.54
C THR A 364 4.68 -23.77 3.14
N SER A 365 5.46 -24.53 3.93
CA SER A 365 4.97 -25.74 4.60
C SER A 365 3.82 -25.47 5.58
N PHE A 366 3.77 -24.26 6.16
CA PHE A 366 2.67 -23.83 7.03
C PHE A 366 1.33 -23.75 6.29
N LEU A 367 1.32 -23.48 4.98
CA LEU A 367 0.07 -23.40 4.22
C LEU A 367 -0.65 -24.74 4.13
N GLY A 368 0.05 -25.87 4.34
CA GLY A 368 -0.52 -27.21 4.31
C GLY A 368 -1.62 -27.47 5.35
N THR A 369 -1.65 -26.72 6.46
CA THR A 369 -2.70 -26.83 7.50
C THR A 369 -3.75 -25.73 7.44
N VAL A 370 -3.57 -24.70 6.60
CA VAL A 370 -4.50 -23.56 6.50
C VAL A 370 -5.86 -24.00 5.93
N ALA A 371 -6.95 -23.50 6.50
CA ALA A 371 -8.30 -23.79 6.03
C ALA A 371 -8.54 -23.21 4.62
N LEU A 372 -9.36 -23.90 3.79
CA LEU A 372 -9.60 -23.45 2.41
C LEU A 372 -10.22 -22.04 2.28
N PRO A 373 -11.09 -21.55 3.20
CA PRO A 373 -11.53 -20.15 3.18
C PRO A 373 -10.36 -19.15 3.36
N ASP A 374 -9.38 -19.47 4.21
CA ASP A 374 -8.21 -18.62 4.46
C ASP A 374 -7.18 -18.69 3.32
N ILE A 375 -7.07 -19.82 2.64
CA ILE A 375 -6.37 -19.91 1.34
C ILE A 375 -7.06 -19.01 0.30
N ARG A 376 -8.39 -19.09 0.15
CA ARG A 376 -9.12 -18.23 -0.80
C ARG A 376 -9.02 -16.75 -0.47
N SER A 377 -9.01 -16.39 0.82
CA SER A 377 -8.70 -15.03 1.26
C SER A 377 -7.33 -14.57 0.74
N GLY A 378 -6.28 -15.39 0.88
CA GLY A 378 -4.97 -15.11 0.26
C GLY A 378 -5.00 -14.98 -1.26
N VAL A 379 -5.85 -15.74 -1.95
CA VAL A 379 -6.04 -15.63 -3.41
C VAL A 379 -6.69 -14.30 -3.81
N GLY A 380 -7.46 -13.64 -2.95
CA GLY A 380 -7.96 -12.28 -3.20
C GLY A 380 -6.83 -11.29 -3.50
N GLU A 381 -5.73 -11.33 -2.73
CA GLU A 381 -4.55 -10.48 -2.95
C GLU A 381 -3.71 -10.89 -4.17
N ILE A 382 -3.66 -12.20 -4.47
CA ILE A 382 -3.02 -12.71 -5.69
C ILE A 382 -3.77 -12.15 -6.92
N MET A 383 -5.11 -12.19 -6.91
CA MET A 383 -5.92 -11.67 -8.00
C MET A 383 -5.88 -10.14 -8.10
N LYS A 384 -5.74 -9.42 -6.97
CA LYS A 384 -5.42 -7.97 -6.98
C LYS A 384 -4.15 -7.71 -7.79
N ALA A 385 -3.03 -8.36 -7.44
CA ALA A 385 -1.76 -8.16 -8.14
C ALA A 385 -1.83 -8.60 -9.62
N ALA A 386 -2.54 -9.69 -9.92
CA ALA A 386 -2.77 -10.17 -11.28
C ALA A 386 -3.50 -9.15 -12.17
N LEU A 387 -4.50 -8.46 -11.61
CA LEU A 387 -5.38 -7.56 -12.37
C LEU A 387 -4.74 -6.24 -12.74
N VAL A 388 -3.87 -5.67 -11.90
CA VAL A 388 -3.29 -4.32 -12.13
C VAL A 388 -1.77 -4.30 -12.34
N HIS A 389 -1.04 -5.41 -12.17
CA HIS A 389 0.43 -5.41 -12.25
C HIS A 389 1.06 -6.58 -13.02
N ASP A 390 0.56 -7.81 -12.89
CA ASP A 390 1.21 -8.97 -13.52
C ASP A 390 0.23 -9.93 -14.22
N ALA A 391 0.11 -9.79 -15.54
CA ALA A 391 -0.69 -10.68 -16.38
C ALA A 391 -0.25 -12.17 -16.30
N ARG A 392 0.99 -12.48 -15.90
CA ARG A 392 1.45 -13.87 -15.72
C ARG A 392 0.80 -14.54 -14.52
N LEU A 393 0.47 -13.78 -13.47
CA LEU A 393 -0.34 -14.28 -12.35
C LEU A 393 -1.76 -14.61 -12.84
N TRP A 394 -2.34 -13.73 -13.67
CA TRP A 394 -3.65 -13.96 -14.26
C TRP A 394 -3.69 -15.24 -15.10
N GLU A 395 -2.72 -15.43 -16.00
CA GLU A 395 -2.60 -16.64 -16.84
C GLU A 395 -2.57 -17.92 -16.00
N ILE A 396 -1.67 -18.01 -15.00
CA ILE A 396 -1.52 -19.20 -14.15
C ILE A 396 -2.78 -19.44 -13.30
N MET A 397 -3.35 -18.38 -12.71
CA MET A 397 -4.57 -18.51 -11.90
C MET A 397 -5.78 -18.88 -12.75
N HIS A 398 -5.85 -18.43 -14.01
CA HIS A 398 -6.90 -18.79 -14.94
C HIS A 398 -6.84 -20.26 -15.37
N GLU A 399 -5.63 -20.81 -15.59
CA GLU A 399 -5.42 -22.19 -16.04
C GLU A 399 -5.37 -23.22 -14.90
N HIS A 400 -4.86 -22.84 -13.72
CA HIS A 400 -4.53 -23.78 -12.63
C HIS A 400 -5.09 -23.39 -11.25
N GLY A 401 -5.71 -22.22 -11.09
CA GLY A 401 -6.04 -21.67 -9.77
C GLY A 401 -6.92 -22.56 -8.88
N GLU A 402 -7.90 -23.28 -9.45
CA GLU A 402 -8.74 -24.24 -8.73
C GLU A 402 -7.88 -25.33 -8.05
N ARG A 403 -7.00 -25.96 -8.82
CA ARG A 403 -6.03 -26.98 -8.38
C ARG A 403 -5.10 -26.43 -7.29
N LEU A 404 -4.57 -25.22 -7.50
CA LEU A 404 -3.65 -24.56 -6.56
C LEU A 404 -4.31 -24.26 -5.21
N ILE A 405 -5.58 -23.87 -5.20
CA ILE A 405 -6.38 -23.67 -3.98
C ILE A 405 -6.61 -24.99 -3.25
N GLU A 406 -7.06 -26.04 -3.94
CA GLU A 406 -7.34 -27.35 -3.32
C GLU A 406 -6.10 -27.95 -2.64
N MET A 407 -4.94 -27.84 -3.31
CA MET A 407 -3.65 -28.31 -2.78
C MET A 407 -2.96 -27.31 -1.84
N ARG A 408 -3.61 -26.20 -1.46
CA ARG A 408 -3.08 -25.16 -0.54
C ARG A 408 -1.69 -24.66 -0.92
N PHE A 409 -1.45 -24.53 -2.23
CA PHE A 409 -0.16 -24.13 -2.80
C PHE A 409 1.04 -25.01 -2.35
N GLN A 410 0.81 -26.30 -2.04
CA GLN A 410 1.85 -27.24 -1.59
C GLN A 410 2.47 -28.05 -2.73
N GLY A 411 3.80 -28.17 -2.73
CA GLY A 411 4.51 -29.22 -3.50
C GLY A 411 4.44 -29.11 -5.03
N ASP A 412 4.16 -27.93 -5.57
CA ASP A 412 3.91 -27.71 -7.01
C ASP A 412 4.69 -26.52 -7.57
N ALA A 413 5.11 -26.63 -8.84
CA ALA A 413 5.92 -25.61 -9.50
C ALA A 413 5.13 -24.33 -9.82
N ASP A 414 3.85 -24.43 -10.17
CA ASP A 414 2.99 -23.27 -10.42
C ASP A 414 2.60 -22.61 -9.10
N ALA A 415 2.38 -23.39 -8.04
CA ALA A 415 2.19 -22.86 -6.69
C ALA A 415 3.37 -21.98 -6.25
N ALA A 416 4.60 -22.50 -6.39
CA ALA A 416 5.82 -21.76 -6.08
C ALA A 416 5.99 -20.52 -6.98
N ARG A 417 5.66 -20.65 -8.27
CA ARG A 417 5.72 -19.55 -9.25
C ARG A 417 4.72 -18.44 -8.94
N VAL A 418 3.47 -18.76 -8.58
CA VAL A 418 2.45 -17.78 -8.18
C VAL A 418 2.89 -17.03 -6.93
N ILE A 419 3.31 -17.74 -5.87
CA ILE A 419 3.80 -17.11 -4.64
C ILE A 419 4.97 -16.15 -4.95
N LYS A 420 5.94 -16.60 -5.77
CA LYS A 420 7.07 -15.75 -6.16
C LYS A 420 6.61 -14.50 -6.91
N LEU A 421 5.77 -14.66 -7.93
CA LEU A 421 5.29 -13.54 -8.76
C LEU A 421 4.43 -12.54 -7.96
N SER A 422 3.64 -12.99 -6.98
CA SER A 422 2.89 -12.09 -6.10
C SER A 422 3.81 -11.25 -5.20
N ILE A 423 4.87 -11.87 -4.65
CA ILE A 423 5.88 -11.15 -3.86
C ILE A 423 6.69 -10.19 -4.74
N ASP A 424 7.10 -10.63 -5.95
CA ASP A 424 7.78 -9.78 -6.94
C ASP A 424 6.92 -8.53 -7.25
N ALA A 425 5.66 -8.73 -7.65
CA ALA A 425 4.73 -7.66 -8.00
C ALA A 425 4.50 -6.66 -6.84
N MET A 426 4.34 -7.18 -5.62
CA MET A 426 4.19 -6.35 -4.42
C MET A 426 5.46 -5.53 -4.16
N LEU A 427 6.65 -6.14 -4.19
CA LEU A 427 7.93 -5.45 -3.98
C LEU A 427 8.27 -4.44 -5.08
N GLU A 428 7.93 -4.71 -6.34
CA GLU A 428 8.06 -3.76 -7.44
C GLU A 428 7.18 -2.51 -7.22
N CYS A 429 5.98 -2.70 -6.65
CA CYS A 429 5.07 -1.60 -6.33
C CYS A 429 5.49 -0.79 -5.09
N ILE A 430 5.87 -1.45 -3.99
CA ILE A 430 6.09 -0.78 -2.69
C ILE A 430 7.55 -0.52 -2.35
N GLY A 431 8.50 -1.30 -2.90
CA GLY A 431 9.93 -1.17 -2.62
C GLY A 431 10.52 0.22 -2.88
N PRO A 432 10.10 0.95 -3.93
CA PRO A 432 10.52 2.33 -4.15
C PRO A 432 9.94 3.37 -3.17
N ASP A 433 8.86 3.04 -2.44
CA ASP A 433 8.15 3.91 -1.49
C ASP A 433 7.49 3.12 -0.35
N LEU A 434 8.30 2.69 0.62
CA LEU A 434 7.84 1.94 1.78
C LEU A 434 7.07 2.78 2.82
N TRP A 435 7.01 4.11 2.65
CA TRP A 435 6.41 5.06 3.60
C TRP A 435 5.12 5.68 3.10
N GLU A 436 4.72 5.36 1.86
CA GLU A 436 3.51 5.87 1.20
C GLU A 436 3.54 7.40 1.08
N GLU A 437 4.71 7.91 0.72
CA GLU A 437 4.93 9.31 0.37
C GLU A 437 4.24 9.67 -0.95
N ALA A 438 3.88 8.68 -1.76
CA ALA A 438 3.02 8.82 -2.92
C ALA A 438 1.74 7.97 -2.79
N LEU A 439 0.56 8.60 -2.96
CA LEU A 439 -0.75 7.96 -2.83
C LEU A 439 -1.33 7.39 -4.14
N LEU A 440 -0.59 7.44 -5.25
CA LEU A 440 -0.90 6.67 -6.47
C LEU A 440 -0.19 5.32 -6.36
N ARG A 441 -0.92 4.29 -5.94
CA ARG A 441 -0.33 2.99 -5.57
C ARG A 441 -1.11 1.87 -6.27
N PRO A 442 -0.47 0.99 -7.09
CA PRO A 442 -1.21 -0.06 -7.79
C PRO A 442 -1.84 -1.05 -6.81
N MET A 443 -1.11 -1.37 -5.73
CA MET A 443 -1.56 -2.29 -4.67
C MET A 443 -2.65 -1.73 -3.74
N ASP A 444 -3.13 -0.51 -4.02
CA ASP A 444 -4.37 0.06 -3.46
C ASP A 444 -5.62 -0.33 -4.31
N PHE A 445 -5.45 -1.14 -5.36
CA PHE A 445 -6.53 -1.82 -6.06
C PHE A 445 -7.19 -2.85 -5.13
N GLY A 446 -8.49 -3.08 -5.31
CA GLY A 446 -9.28 -3.85 -4.35
C GLY A 446 -9.37 -3.19 -2.95
N HIS A 447 -8.97 -1.92 -2.81
CA HIS A 447 -8.98 -1.18 -1.53
C HIS A 447 -9.67 0.19 -1.60
N SER A 448 -10.48 0.44 -2.63
CA SER A 448 -11.27 1.68 -2.78
C SER A 448 -12.67 1.57 -2.15
N PHE A 449 -13.26 0.38 -2.17
CA PHE A 449 -14.52 0.02 -1.54
C PHE A 449 -14.34 -0.93 -0.36
N SER A 450 -13.40 -1.90 -0.44
CA SER A 450 -13.30 -3.03 0.49
C SER A 450 -13.15 -2.61 1.95
N ARG A 451 -12.42 -1.52 2.23
CA ARG A 451 -12.20 -1.02 3.60
C ARG A 451 -13.49 -0.68 4.34
N THR A 452 -14.50 -0.18 3.64
CA THR A 452 -15.82 0.12 4.23
C THR A 452 -16.65 -1.16 4.36
N LEU A 453 -16.50 -2.12 3.43
CA LEU A 453 -17.18 -3.42 3.49
C LEU A 453 -16.64 -4.34 4.59
N GLU A 454 -15.32 -4.36 4.77
CA GLU A 454 -14.61 -5.12 5.82
C GLU A 454 -14.87 -4.55 7.21
N ALA A 455 -15.02 -3.22 7.33
CA ALA A 455 -15.31 -2.56 8.59
C ALA A 455 -16.80 -2.65 9.01
N ASP A 456 -17.69 -3.12 8.14
CA ASP A 456 -19.10 -3.35 8.47
C ASP A 456 -19.26 -4.73 9.13
N GLU A 457 -19.41 -4.76 10.45
CA GLU A 457 -19.57 -5.99 11.23
C GLU A 457 -20.81 -6.82 10.84
N SER A 458 -21.77 -6.24 10.11
CA SER A 458 -22.91 -7.01 9.56
C SER A 458 -22.51 -7.90 8.39
N PHE A 459 -21.38 -7.61 7.74
CA PHE A 459 -20.83 -8.37 6.62
C PHE A 459 -19.84 -9.45 7.02
N GLN A 460 -19.13 -9.33 8.15
CA GLN A 460 -18.22 -10.37 8.67
C GLN A 460 -17.18 -10.90 7.65
N LEU A 461 -16.79 -10.09 6.66
CA LEU A 461 -15.86 -10.51 5.60
C LEU A 461 -14.44 -10.70 6.15
N ARG A 462 -13.71 -11.71 5.64
CA ARG A 462 -12.23 -11.70 5.70
C ARG A 462 -11.69 -10.62 4.78
N HIS A 463 -10.49 -10.11 5.09
CA HIS A 463 -9.80 -9.10 4.28
C HIS A 463 -9.79 -9.41 2.77
N GLY A 464 -9.24 -10.56 2.39
CA GLY A 464 -9.15 -10.97 0.99
C GLY A 464 -10.48 -11.25 0.30
N GLU A 465 -11.54 -11.55 1.06
CA GLU A 465 -12.91 -11.66 0.55
C GLU A 465 -13.49 -10.28 0.22
N ALA A 466 -13.28 -9.28 1.10
CA ALA A 466 -13.66 -7.91 0.85
C ALA A 466 -12.87 -7.30 -0.34
N VAL A 467 -11.57 -7.60 -0.42
CA VAL A 467 -10.70 -7.22 -1.54
C VAL A 467 -11.17 -7.86 -2.85
N ALA A 468 -11.57 -9.14 -2.84
CA ALA A 468 -12.14 -9.78 -4.03
C ALA A 468 -13.42 -9.09 -4.53
N ILE A 469 -14.35 -8.75 -3.62
CA ILE A 469 -15.59 -8.03 -3.97
C ILE A 469 -15.29 -6.64 -4.57
N ASP A 470 -14.29 -5.94 -4.03
CA ASP A 470 -13.84 -4.66 -4.57
C ASP A 470 -13.16 -4.82 -5.94
N CYS A 471 -12.24 -5.77 -6.11
CA CYS A 471 -11.59 -6.05 -7.38
C CYS A 471 -12.62 -6.29 -8.50
N VAL A 472 -13.71 -7.02 -8.23
CA VAL A 472 -14.82 -7.18 -9.17
C VAL A 472 -15.52 -5.85 -9.45
N MET A 473 -15.96 -5.13 -8.42
CA MET A 473 -16.70 -3.88 -8.59
C MET A 473 -15.86 -2.81 -9.33
N SER A 474 -14.61 -2.64 -8.94
CA SER A 474 -13.65 -1.73 -9.56
C SER A 474 -13.37 -2.12 -11.01
N SER A 475 -13.24 -3.41 -11.34
CA SER A 475 -13.10 -3.86 -12.73
C SER A 475 -14.34 -3.61 -13.58
N LEU A 476 -15.54 -3.74 -13.02
CA LEU A 476 -16.77 -3.37 -13.72
C LEU A 476 -16.92 -1.85 -13.89
N VAL A 477 -16.42 -1.04 -12.96
CA VAL A 477 -16.29 0.41 -13.18
C VAL A 477 -15.27 0.72 -14.29
N ALA A 478 -14.16 -0.02 -14.37
CA ALA A 478 -13.18 0.09 -15.45
C ALA A 478 -13.78 -0.27 -16.83
N GLU A 479 -14.65 -1.29 -16.89
CA GLU A 479 -15.46 -1.60 -18.08
C GLU A 479 -16.38 -0.43 -18.46
N GLN A 480 -17.13 0.14 -17.50
CA GLN A 480 -18.01 1.29 -17.76
C GLN A 480 -17.26 2.54 -18.25
N LYS A 481 -15.98 2.67 -17.91
CA LYS A 481 -15.07 3.73 -18.38
C LYS A 481 -14.36 3.41 -19.70
N GLY A 482 -14.53 2.20 -20.24
CA GLY A 482 -13.83 1.74 -21.45
C GLY A 482 -12.35 1.42 -21.26
N LEU A 483 -11.89 1.31 -20.01
CA LEU A 483 -10.50 0.96 -19.66
C LEU A 483 -10.26 -0.56 -19.72
N LEU A 484 -11.25 -1.35 -19.30
CA LEU A 484 -11.23 -2.81 -19.34
C LEU A 484 -12.17 -3.33 -20.43
N PRO A 485 -11.71 -4.18 -21.38
CA PRO A 485 -12.60 -4.79 -22.36
C PRO A 485 -13.67 -5.67 -21.70
N SER A 486 -14.93 -5.61 -22.17
CA SER A 486 -16.02 -6.45 -21.63
C SER A 486 -15.71 -7.95 -21.63
N SER A 487 -14.91 -8.45 -22.58
CA SER A 487 -14.46 -9.85 -22.58
C SER A 487 -13.59 -10.18 -21.36
N GLN A 488 -12.70 -9.28 -20.95
CA GLN A 488 -11.88 -9.47 -19.75
C GLN A 488 -12.72 -9.32 -18.46
N ALA A 489 -13.75 -8.46 -18.47
CA ALA A 489 -14.71 -8.36 -17.37
C ALA A 489 -15.56 -9.65 -17.23
N ASP A 490 -15.97 -10.26 -18.34
CA ASP A 490 -16.67 -11.55 -18.36
C ASP A 490 -15.76 -12.70 -17.89
N GLU A 491 -14.51 -12.76 -18.39
CA GLU A 491 -13.50 -13.72 -17.94
C GLU A 491 -13.20 -13.60 -16.44
N LEU A 492 -13.13 -12.36 -15.91
CA LEU A 492 -12.95 -12.08 -14.49
C LEU A 492 -14.07 -12.66 -13.63
N LEU A 493 -15.32 -12.35 -13.99
CA LEU A 493 -16.49 -12.84 -13.24
C LEU A 493 -16.55 -14.37 -13.25
N GLN A 494 -16.27 -15.00 -14.40
CA GLN A 494 -16.22 -16.46 -14.51
C GLN A 494 -15.04 -17.07 -13.74
N LEU A 495 -13.86 -16.44 -13.76
CA LEU A 495 -12.69 -16.91 -13.02
C LEU A 495 -12.93 -16.84 -11.51
N TYR A 496 -13.44 -15.71 -10.99
CA TYR A 496 -13.74 -15.56 -9.56
C TYR A 496 -14.74 -16.61 -9.08
N ASN A 497 -15.76 -16.92 -9.89
CA ASN A 497 -16.67 -18.01 -9.62
C ASN A 497 -15.95 -19.37 -9.51
N ARG A 498 -15.13 -19.74 -10.51
CA ARG A 498 -14.35 -21.00 -10.49
C ARG A 498 -13.44 -21.12 -9.27
N LEU A 499 -12.71 -20.05 -8.92
CA LEU A 499 -11.84 -20.03 -7.74
C LEU A 499 -12.63 -20.10 -6.41
N GLY A 500 -13.95 -19.89 -6.44
CA GLY A 500 -14.80 -19.78 -5.26
C GLY A 500 -14.59 -18.47 -4.49
N LEU A 501 -14.13 -17.42 -5.17
CA LEU A 501 -14.03 -16.07 -4.61
C LEU A 501 -15.41 -15.40 -4.62
N PRO A 502 -15.75 -14.58 -3.61
CA PRO A 502 -16.98 -13.82 -3.62
C PRO A 502 -16.89 -12.64 -4.61
N CYS A 503 -17.90 -12.50 -5.47
CA CYS A 503 -18.06 -11.32 -6.31
C CYS A 503 -18.93 -10.24 -5.64
N SER A 504 -19.70 -10.61 -4.62
CA SER A 504 -20.56 -9.69 -3.85
C SER A 504 -21.02 -10.32 -2.54
N ILE A 505 -21.78 -9.57 -1.73
CA ILE A 505 -22.31 -10.01 -0.44
C ILE A 505 -23.80 -9.68 -0.29
N GLN A 506 -24.56 -10.54 0.42
CA GLN A 506 -25.97 -10.31 0.68
C GLN A 506 -26.20 -8.98 1.43
N GLY A 507 -27.10 -8.14 0.90
CA GLY A 507 -27.48 -6.85 1.50
C GLY A 507 -26.67 -5.65 1.00
N ILE A 508 -25.63 -5.85 0.19
CA ILE A 508 -24.91 -4.75 -0.46
C ILE A 508 -25.77 -4.06 -1.53
N THR A 509 -25.53 -2.76 -1.73
CA THR A 509 -26.26 -1.91 -2.67
C THR A 509 -25.30 -0.96 -3.39
N ALA A 510 -25.74 -0.33 -4.47
CA ALA A 510 -24.99 0.75 -5.14
C ALA A 510 -24.62 1.87 -4.16
N ASP A 511 -25.55 2.27 -3.28
CA ASP A 511 -25.34 3.29 -2.23
C ASP A 511 -24.24 2.90 -1.23
N THR A 512 -24.02 1.60 -0.98
CA THR A 512 -22.90 1.12 -0.16
C THR A 512 -21.56 1.42 -0.83
N TYR A 513 -21.45 1.19 -2.15
CA TYR A 513 -20.24 1.51 -2.91
C TYR A 513 -20.03 3.02 -3.08
N MET A 514 -21.09 3.82 -3.26
CA MET A 514 -21.01 5.28 -3.30
C MET A 514 -20.42 5.85 -1.99
N ARG A 515 -20.95 5.40 -0.84
CA ARG A 515 -20.44 5.79 0.49
C ARG A 515 -18.97 5.42 0.66
N ALA A 516 -18.59 4.21 0.26
CA ALA A 516 -17.22 3.74 0.39
C ALA A 516 -16.22 4.54 -0.49
N ARG A 517 -16.62 4.91 -1.72
CA ARG A 517 -15.87 5.85 -2.57
C ARG A 517 -15.66 7.20 -1.89
N ASP A 518 -16.70 7.75 -1.26
CA ASP A 518 -16.63 9.06 -0.61
C ASP A 518 -15.70 9.01 0.62
N GLU A 519 -15.77 7.93 1.41
CA GLU A 519 -14.87 7.68 2.54
C GLU A 519 -13.40 7.50 2.13
N ILE A 520 -13.10 6.71 1.08
CA ILE A 520 -11.72 6.54 0.62
C ILE A 520 -11.16 7.82 0.00
N THR A 521 -12.01 8.65 -0.64
CA THR A 521 -11.60 9.96 -1.16
C THR A 521 -11.09 10.86 -0.03
N ILE A 522 -11.75 10.87 1.13
CA ILE A 522 -11.26 11.60 2.32
C ILE A 522 -9.94 10.98 2.82
N HIS A 523 -9.80 9.65 2.81
CA HIS A 523 -8.57 8.98 3.23
C HIS A 523 -7.37 9.27 2.31
N ARG A 524 -7.58 9.43 1.01
CA ARG A 524 -6.57 9.77 -0.02
C ARG A 524 -6.41 11.28 -0.25
N ASP A 525 -6.59 12.05 0.81
CA ASP A 525 -6.41 13.52 0.87
C ASP A 525 -7.34 14.31 -0.07
N GLY A 526 -8.60 13.88 -0.18
CA GLY A 526 -9.63 14.57 -0.97
C GLY A 526 -9.46 14.43 -2.50
N LEU A 527 -8.81 13.36 -2.95
CA LEU A 527 -8.74 12.90 -4.35
C LEU A 527 -8.94 11.39 -4.35
N LEU A 528 -9.75 10.85 -5.26
CA LEU A 528 -10.12 9.43 -5.24
C LEU A 528 -8.94 8.51 -5.58
N ARG A 529 -8.14 8.89 -6.58
CA ARG A 529 -6.92 8.20 -7.04
C ARG A 529 -7.08 6.68 -7.18
N ALA A 530 -8.26 6.22 -7.60
CA ALA A 530 -8.57 4.79 -7.64
C ALA A 530 -7.72 4.12 -8.73
N PRO A 531 -6.82 3.18 -8.37
CA PRO A 531 -6.23 2.29 -9.36
C PRO A 531 -7.33 1.38 -9.93
N LEU A 532 -7.31 1.18 -11.23
CA LEU A 532 -8.24 0.36 -12.01
C LEU A 532 -7.43 -0.45 -13.05
N PRO A 533 -7.86 -1.67 -13.41
CA PRO A 533 -7.24 -2.41 -14.49
C PRO A 533 -7.50 -1.74 -15.84
N GLY A 534 -6.55 -1.84 -16.76
CA GLY A 534 -6.76 -1.39 -18.14
C GLY A 534 -5.57 -1.60 -19.06
N PRO A 535 -5.47 -2.76 -19.76
CA PRO A 535 -6.20 -4.01 -19.55
C PRO A 535 -5.71 -4.79 -18.31
N VAL A 536 -6.11 -6.06 -18.16
CA VAL A 536 -5.55 -6.98 -17.13
C VAL A 536 -4.01 -6.96 -17.12
N GLY A 537 -3.42 -6.86 -15.93
CA GLY A 537 -1.99 -6.76 -15.70
C GLY A 537 -1.42 -5.34 -15.86
N GLN A 538 -2.27 -4.32 -16.05
CA GLN A 538 -1.86 -2.92 -16.16
C GLN A 538 -2.75 -2.02 -15.28
N CYS A 539 -2.17 -0.98 -14.68
CA CYS A 539 -2.84 -0.08 -13.76
C CYS A 539 -3.05 1.31 -14.38
N THR A 540 -4.30 1.74 -14.50
CA THR A 540 -4.69 3.14 -14.75
C THR A 540 -5.23 3.76 -13.46
N TYR A 541 -5.09 5.08 -13.27
CA TYR A 541 -5.64 5.79 -12.11
C TYR A 541 -6.77 6.74 -12.51
N VAL A 542 -7.83 6.82 -11.71
CA VAL A 542 -8.93 7.77 -11.90
C VAL A 542 -9.20 8.59 -10.63
N ASP A 543 -9.39 9.90 -10.81
CA ASP A 543 -9.80 10.83 -9.73
C ASP A 543 -11.32 10.90 -9.54
N GLU A 544 -12.12 10.26 -10.41
CA GLU A 544 -13.58 10.32 -10.37
C GLU A 544 -14.21 8.97 -10.74
N ILE A 545 -15.13 8.51 -9.90
CA ILE A 545 -16.08 7.42 -10.18
C ILE A 545 -17.47 7.96 -9.82
N THR A 546 -18.31 8.19 -10.82
CA THR A 546 -19.64 8.79 -10.66
C THR A 546 -20.65 7.80 -10.07
N ASP A 547 -21.74 8.33 -9.48
CA ASP A 547 -22.86 7.52 -9.00
C ASP A 547 -23.51 6.70 -10.13
N GLU A 548 -23.52 7.24 -11.36
CA GLU A 548 -24.06 6.56 -12.54
C GLU A 548 -23.17 5.38 -12.96
N GLU A 549 -21.85 5.53 -12.92
CA GLU A 549 -20.90 4.44 -13.19
C GLU A 549 -21.01 3.32 -12.15
N ILE A 550 -21.10 3.67 -10.85
CA ILE A 550 -21.36 2.69 -9.78
C ILE A 550 -22.71 1.99 -10.01
N THR A 551 -23.76 2.72 -10.34
CA THR A 551 -25.10 2.15 -10.58
C THR A 551 -25.08 1.18 -11.77
N ARG A 552 -24.42 1.53 -12.88
CA ARG A 552 -24.28 0.64 -14.05
C ARG A 552 -23.43 -0.59 -13.75
N ALA A 553 -22.27 -0.42 -13.12
CA ALA A 553 -21.39 -1.53 -12.71
C ALA A 553 -22.11 -2.49 -11.75
N PHE A 554 -22.88 -1.97 -10.79
CA PHE A 554 -23.66 -2.79 -9.87
C PHE A 554 -24.81 -3.53 -10.57
N ALA A 555 -25.50 -2.91 -11.54
CA ALA A 555 -26.53 -3.58 -12.34
C ALA A 555 -25.93 -4.70 -13.24
N ARG A 556 -24.72 -4.48 -13.78
CA ARG A 556 -23.95 -5.51 -14.51
C ARG A 556 -23.62 -6.70 -13.61
N LEU A 557 -23.21 -6.44 -12.37
CA LEU A 557 -22.93 -7.45 -11.34
C LEU A 557 -24.21 -8.20 -10.92
N GLN A 558 -25.32 -7.51 -10.69
CA GLN A 558 -26.62 -8.13 -10.36
C GLN A 558 -27.09 -9.10 -11.44
N THR A 559 -26.87 -8.76 -12.72
CA THR A 559 -27.18 -9.66 -13.85
C THR A 559 -26.36 -10.94 -13.79
N PHE A 560 -25.08 -10.86 -13.41
CA PHE A 560 -24.22 -12.03 -13.22
C PHE A 560 -24.65 -12.87 -12.01
N MET A 561 -24.89 -12.24 -10.85
CA MET A 561 -25.33 -12.93 -9.63
C MET A 561 -26.68 -13.65 -9.78
N ALA A 562 -27.57 -13.15 -10.66
CA ALA A 562 -28.83 -13.82 -10.97
C ALA A 562 -28.64 -15.15 -11.73
N ALA A 563 -27.56 -15.29 -12.49
CA ALA A 563 -27.16 -16.54 -13.14
C ALA A 563 -26.25 -17.42 -12.26
N HIS A 564 -25.50 -16.80 -11.34
CA HIS A 564 -24.48 -17.41 -10.50
C HIS A 564 -24.69 -17.10 -9.00
N PRO A 565 -25.76 -17.59 -8.35
CA PRO A 565 -26.04 -17.31 -6.94
C PRO A 565 -24.94 -17.82 -5.98
N GLU A 566 -24.06 -18.72 -6.43
CA GLU A 566 -22.90 -19.22 -5.71
C GLU A 566 -21.85 -18.16 -5.37
N VAL A 567 -21.72 -17.08 -6.16
CA VAL A 567 -20.71 -16.01 -5.93
C VAL A 567 -21.13 -14.98 -4.88
N LEU A 568 -22.38 -15.07 -4.39
CA LEU A 568 -22.82 -14.31 -3.21
C LEU A 568 -22.15 -14.89 -1.97
N TRP A 569 -21.38 -14.06 -1.28
CA TRP A 569 -20.79 -14.38 0.01
C TRP A 569 -21.88 -14.65 1.05
N ASN A 570 -21.62 -15.62 1.92
CA ASN A 570 -22.48 -16.01 3.03
C ASN A 570 -21.58 -16.47 4.19
N PRO A 571 -21.82 -16.04 5.46
CA PRO A 571 -21.01 -16.43 6.60
C PRO A 571 -20.79 -17.95 6.72
N SER A 572 -21.77 -18.78 6.33
CA SER A 572 -21.65 -20.24 6.40
C SER A 572 -20.61 -20.84 5.44
N LYS A 573 -20.17 -20.10 4.42
CA LYS A 573 -19.06 -20.49 3.52
C LYS A 573 -17.68 -20.14 4.10
N SER A 574 -17.66 -19.29 5.13
CA SER A 574 -16.47 -18.61 5.63
C SER A 574 -16.13 -19.02 7.08
N PHE A 575 -17.14 -19.18 7.95
CA PHE A 575 -17.00 -19.52 9.37
C PHE A 575 -17.62 -20.86 9.76
N ASN A 576 -17.51 -21.89 8.91
CA ASN A 576 -17.80 -23.25 9.37
C ASN A 576 -16.74 -23.66 10.40
N SER A 577 -17.08 -23.52 11.68
CA SER A 577 -16.29 -23.94 12.85
C SER A 577 -16.30 -25.45 13.09
N ASP A 578 -16.82 -26.22 12.13
CA ASP A 578 -17.00 -27.67 12.19
C ASP A 578 -16.09 -28.37 11.17
N ALA A 579 -14.80 -28.45 11.48
CA ALA A 579 -13.81 -29.36 10.89
C ALA A 579 -12.65 -29.59 11.87
#